data_AF-A0A5M4B794-F1
#
_entry.id   AF-A0A5M4B794-F1
#
_cell.length_a   1.000
_cell.length_b   1.000
_cell.length_c   1.000
_cell.angle_alpha   90.00
_cell.angle_beta   90.00
_cell.angle_gamma   90.00
#
_symmetry.space_group_name_H-M   'P 1'
#
loop_
_entity.id
_entity.type
_entity.pdbx_description
1 polymer ?
#
loop_
_entity_poly.entity_id
_entity_poly.type
_entity_poly.pdbx_seq_one_letter_code
_entity_poly.pdbx_strand_id
1 'polypeptide(L)'
;MNKFRNFLNVFLFSGIIAFAVSCNEKRDDEPSVYTEVVETVLELPRKEGNGIEKLNVTFKGTFDEEGNWISKEVSKNVLDYFGLDSQLSFENFIENKVAEQQMAQALAARNANFPEVYMEATGGHSDCIEKCNDKYTDEDGNKIEGRGKCKFNCWVDTGIKILTVAATIAAALK
;
A
#
# COMPACT_ATOMS: atom_id res chain seq x y z
N MET A 1 64.36 19.70 21.73
CA MET A 1 63.51 18.86 22.60
C MET A 1 62.77 17.84 21.73
N ASN A 2 63.15 16.57 21.89
CA ASN A 2 62.46 15.28 21.64
C ASN A 2 61.50 15.21 20.43
N LYS A 3 61.91 14.76 19.23
CA LYS A 3 62.15 13.36 18.77
C LYS A 3 61.11 12.33 19.25
N PHE A 4 60.07 12.14 18.43
CA PHE A 4 59.17 10.99 18.46
C PHE A 4 59.96 9.69 18.23
N ARG A 5 59.87 8.77 19.18
CA ARG A 5 60.43 7.41 19.09
C ARG A 5 59.29 6.40 19.07
N ASN A 6 59.44 5.47 18.13
CA ASN A 6 58.86 4.14 18.03
C ASN A 6 58.52 3.47 19.37
N PHE A 7 57.35 2.82 19.42
CA PHE A 7 57.03 1.69 20.29
C PHE A 7 56.27 0.69 19.40
N LEU A 8 56.94 -0.29 18.79
CA LEU A 8 57.39 -1.57 19.35
C LEU A 8 56.22 -2.44 19.85
N ASN A 9 56.03 -3.54 19.11
CA ASN A 9 55.18 -4.69 19.40
C ASN A 9 55.15 -5.08 20.89
N VAL A 10 53.95 -5.30 21.42
CA VAL A 10 53.73 -6.19 22.57
C VAL A 10 52.55 -7.09 22.23
N PHE A 11 52.86 -8.27 21.72
CA PHE A 11 52.03 -9.46 21.89
C PHE A 11 52.29 -9.97 23.30
N LEU A 12 51.27 -10.02 24.15
CA LEU A 12 51.24 -10.95 25.28
C LEU A 12 49.80 -11.43 25.50
N PHE A 13 49.60 -12.69 25.13
CA PHE A 13 48.50 -13.55 25.53
C PHE A 13 48.27 -13.46 27.04
N SER A 14 47.07 -13.09 27.48
CA SER A 14 46.53 -13.51 28.77
C SER A 14 45.03 -13.24 28.84
N GLY A 15 44.27 -14.27 29.21
CA GLY A 15 42.94 -14.09 29.81
C GLY A 15 41.76 -14.20 28.86
N ILE A 16 41.47 -15.42 28.40
CA ILE A 16 40.10 -15.82 28.03
C ILE A 16 39.27 -15.71 29.31
N ILE A 17 38.62 -14.57 29.54
CA ILE A 17 37.50 -14.49 30.46
C ILE A 17 36.27 -14.91 29.66
N ALA A 18 35.94 -16.20 29.78
CA ALA A 18 34.63 -16.71 29.40
C ALA A 18 33.59 -16.07 30.34
N PHE A 19 33.11 -14.89 29.98
CA PHE A 19 31.78 -14.47 30.40
C PHE A 19 30.81 -15.42 29.69
N ALA A 20 30.42 -16.47 30.40
CA ALA A 20 29.14 -17.13 30.20
C ALA A 20 28.03 -16.10 30.45
N VAL A 21 27.85 -15.19 29.50
CA VAL A 21 26.55 -14.56 29.29
C VAL A 21 25.69 -15.72 28.81
N SER A 22 24.95 -16.28 29.76
CA SER A 22 23.72 -16.98 29.45
C SER A 22 22.85 -15.98 28.72
N CYS A 23 23.01 -15.89 27.39
CA CYS A 23 21.99 -15.37 26.52
C CYS A 23 20.84 -16.34 26.66
N ASN A 24 19.96 -16.05 27.61
CA ASN A 24 18.59 -16.48 27.55
C ASN A 24 18.04 -15.78 26.31
N GLU A 25 18.30 -16.37 25.15
CA GLU A 25 17.74 -15.97 23.88
C GLU A 25 16.25 -16.26 23.99
N LYS A 26 15.55 -15.27 24.56
CA LYS A 26 14.13 -15.12 24.33
C LYS A 26 14.04 -15.07 22.82
N ARG A 27 13.52 -16.14 22.24
CA ARG A 27 13.02 -16.10 20.88
C ARG A 27 12.00 -14.97 20.90
N ASP A 28 12.37 -13.84 20.31
CA ASP A 28 11.38 -12.87 19.88
C ASP A 28 10.56 -13.65 18.85
N ASP A 29 9.40 -14.15 19.27
CA ASP A 29 8.43 -14.73 18.35
C ASP A 29 8.12 -13.62 17.33
N GLU A 30 8.62 -13.75 16.09
CA GLU A 30 8.30 -12.81 15.03
C GLU A 30 6.77 -12.71 14.94
N PRO A 31 6.18 -11.51 14.94
CA PRO A 31 4.74 -11.37 14.85
C PRO A 31 4.27 -12.04 13.56
N SER A 32 3.34 -12.97 13.67
CA SER A 32 2.77 -13.68 12.53
C SER A 32 2.07 -12.68 11.62
N VAL A 33 2.44 -12.69 10.34
CA VAL A 33 1.81 -11.87 9.32
C VAL A 33 1.22 -12.76 8.24
N TYR A 34 0.12 -12.32 7.64
CA TYR A 34 -0.45 -12.97 6.46
C TYR A 34 -0.52 -12.00 5.29
N THR A 35 -0.47 -12.56 4.07
CA THR A 35 -0.47 -11.79 2.82
C THR A 35 -1.67 -12.16 1.98
N GLU A 36 -2.36 -11.15 1.46
CA GLU A 36 -3.40 -11.30 0.45
C GLU A 36 -2.87 -10.77 -0.89
N VAL A 37 -3.18 -11.50 -1.96
CA VAL A 37 -2.78 -11.15 -3.32
C VAL A 37 -4.02 -11.14 -4.20
N VAL A 38 -4.23 -10.05 -4.93
CA VAL A 38 -5.29 -9.93 -5.93
C VAL A 38 -4.66 -9.63 -7.28
N GLU A 39 -4.87 -10.54 -8.22
CA GLU A 39 -4.44 -10.39 -9.60
C GLU A 39 -5.63 -10.00 -10.48
N THR A 40 -5.41 -9.03 -11.37
CA THR A 40 -6.44 -8.55 -12.28
C THR A 40 -5.81 -8.07 -13.59
N VAL A 41 -6.63 -7.79 -14.59
CA VAL A 41 -6.20 -7.20 -15.86
C VAL A 41 -6.86 -5.85 -16.02
N LEU A 42 -6.06 -4.79 -16.12
CA LEU A 42 -6.55 -3.46 -16.44
C LEU A 42 -6.49 -3.22 -17.95
N GLU A 43 -7.59 -2.78 -18.53
CA GLU A 43 -7.66 -2.32 -19.92
C GLU A 43 -7.57 -0.80 -19.93
N LEU A 44 -6.38 -0.27 -20.19
CA LEU A 44 -6.09 1.17 -20.13
C LEU A 44 -5.79 1.72 -21.53
N PRO A 45 -6.05 3.00 -21.82
CA PRO A 45 -5.55 3.63 -23.04
C PRO A 45 -4.03 3.50 -23.17
N ARG A 46 -3.51 3.36 -24.39
CA ARG A 46 -2.06 3.38 -24.61
C ARG A 46 -1.49 4.74 -24.24
N LYS A 47 -0.27 4.74 -23.67
CA LYS A 47 0.47 5.99 -23.46
C LYS A 47 0.81 6.70 -24.76
N GLU A 48 1.07 5.93 -25.80
CA GLU A 48 1.48 6.45 -27.10
C GLU A 48 0.61 5.83 -28.20
N GLY A 49 0.08 6.71 -29.07
CA GLY A 49 -0.82 6.33 -30.16
C GLY A 49 -2.24 5.99 -29.70
N ASN A 50 -3.00 5.43 -30.64
CA ASN A 50 -4.40 5.07 -30.43
C ASN A 50 -4.53 3.61 -29.98
N GLY A 51 -5.49 3.34 -29.09
CA GLY A 51 -5.90 1.99 -28.70
C GLY A 51 -5.80 1.71 -27.21
N ILE A 52 -6.10 0.46 -26.86
CA ILE A 52 -6.10 -0.06 -25.49
C ILE A 52 -4.90 -0.98 -25.29
N GLU A 53 -4.31 -0.92 -24.10
CA GLU A 53 -3.27 -1.78 -23.57
C GLU A 53 -3.83 -2.59 -22.40
N LYS A 54 -3.45 -3.86 -22.30
CA LYS A 54 -3.81 -4.73 -21.18
C LYS A 54 -2.64 -4.83 -20.22
N LEU A 55 -2.84 -4.42 -18.97
CA LEU A 55 -1.85 -4.55 -17.91
C LEU A 55 -2.28 -5.64 -16.95
N ASN A 56 -1.45 -6.68 -16.79
CA ASN A 56 -1.62 -7.65 -15.71
C ASN A 56 -1.17 -7.00 -14.41
N VAL A 57 -2.09 -6.74 -13.49
CA VAL A 57 -1.84 -6.01 -12.26
C VAL A 57 -1.94 -6.96 -11.08
N THR A 58 -0.98 -6.85 -10.18
CA THR A 58 -1.00 -7.54 -8.89
C THR A 58 -1.07 -6.51 -7.78
N PHE A 59 -2.10 -6.60 -6.95
CA PHE A 59 -2.19 -5.91 -5.67
C PHE A 59 -1.81 -6.88 -4.56
N LYS A 60 -1.02 -6.42 -3.60
CA LYS A 60 -0.61 -7.20 -2.44
C LYS A 60 -0.86 -6.41 -1.16
N GLY A 61 -1.49 -7.04 -0.19
CA GLY A 61 -1.72 -6.51 1.14
C GLY A 61 -1.07 -7.41 2.18
N THR A 62 -0.36 -6.83 3.14
CA THR A 62 0.22 -7.55 4.27
C THR A 62 -0.48 -7.10 5.55
N PHE A 63 -0.85 -8.06 6.40
CA PHE A 63 -1.63 -7.82 7.61
C PHE A 63 -1.02 -8.54 8.81
N ASP A 64 -1.24 -7.99 10.00
CA ASP A 64 -1.03 -8.72 11.25
C ASP A 64 -2.19 -9.69 11.52
N GLU A 65 -2.08 -10.51 12.56
CA GLU A 65 -3.13 -11.48 12.95
C GLU A 65 -4.49 -10.85 13.26
N GLU A 66 -4.51 -9.59 13.68
CA GLU A 66 -5.74 -8.84 13.96
C GLU A 66 -6.39 -8.26 12.69
N GLY A 67 -5.75 -8.45 11.53
CA GLY A 67 -6.17 -7.91 10.25
C GLY A 67 -5.90 -6.41 10.10
N ASN A 68 -5.04 -5.83 10.94
CA ASN A 68 -4.51 -4.48 10.74
C ASN A 68 -3.52 -4.49 9.58
N TRP A 69 -3.48 -3.38 8.86
CA TRP A 69 -2.65 -3.26 7.68
C TRP A 69 -1.21 -2.95 8.06
N ILE A 70 -0.29 -3.74 7.51
CA ILE A 70 1.16 -3.52 7.62
C ILE A 70 1.67 -2.85 6.36
N SER A 71 1.29 -3.36 5.18
CA SER A 71 1.68 -2.78 3.90
C SER A 71 0.65 -3.02 2.80
N LYS A 72 0.71 -2.15 1.78
CA LYS A 72 0.00 -2.29 0.50
C LYS A 72 0.98 -2.05 -0.63
N GLU A 73 0.90 -2.88 -1.66
CA GLU A 73 1.77 -2.80 -2.82
C GLU A 73 0.98 -3.04 -4.09
N VAL A 74 1.40 -2.39 -5.18
CA VAL A 74 0.95 -2.65 -6.54
C VAL A 74 2.13 -3.08 -7.40
N SER A 75 1.88 -3.91 -8.41
CA SER A 75 2.89 -4.37 -9.35
C SER A 75 3.59 -3.22 -10.07
N LYS A 76 4.90 -3.38 -10.30
CA LYS A 76 5.77 -2.34 -10.87
C LYS A 76 5.27 -1.76 -12.19
N ASN A 77 4.66 -2.59 -13.05
CA ASN A 77 4.12 -2.13 -14.33
C ASN A 77 3.01 -1.06 -14.19
N VAL A 78 2.27 -1.05 -13.08
CA VAL A 78 1.32 0.05 -12.78
C VAL A 78 2.09 1.32 -12.44
N LEU A 79 3.13 1.22 -11.59
CA LEU A 79 3.99 2.37 -11.27
C LEU A 79 4.61 2.95 -12.55
N ASP A 80 5.19 2.08 -13.38
CA ASP A 80 5.78 2.46 -14.67
C ASP A 80 4.71 3.11 -15.58
N TYR A 81 3.48 2.59 -15.60
CA TYR A 81 2.38 3.17 -16.38
C TYR A 81 1.97 4.56 -15.86
N PHE A 82 1.92 4.81 -14.56
CA PHE A 82 1.58 6.15 -14.05
C PHE A 82 2.80 7.06 -13.89
N GLY A 83 4.01 6.59 -14.20
CA GLY A 83 5.24 7.35 -14.06
C GLY A 83 5.61 7.60 -12.59
N LEU A 84 5.28 6.64 -11.73
CA LEU A 84 5.51 6.70 -10.28
C LEU A 84 6.78 5.93 -9.93
N ASP A 85 7.54 6.44 -8.97
CA ASP A 85 8.86 5.91 -8.60
C ASP A 85 8.82 4.91 -7.43
N SER A 86 7.71 4.86 -6.68
CA SER A 86 7.60 4.08 -5.45
C SER A 86 6.15 3.73 -5.10
N GLN A 87 5.99 2.77 -4.18
CA GLN A 87 4.68 2.41 -3.60
C GLN A 87 4.07 3.60 -2.84
N LEU A 88 4.89 4.37 -2.11
CA LEU A 88 4.43 5.56 -1.41
C LEU A 88 3.90 6.62 -2.38
N SER A 89 4.56 6.83 -3.52
CA SER A 89 4.06 7.72 -4.57
C SER A 89 2.73 7.24 -5.16
N PHE A 90 2.53 5.92 -5.23
CA PHE A 90 1.25 5.33 -5.62
C PHE A 90 0.15 5.54 -4.58
N GLU A 91 0.43 5.32 -3.30
CA GLU A 91 -0.55 5.59 -2.24
C GLU A 91 -0.99 7.06 -2.25
N ASN A 92 -0.02 7.98 -2.29
CA ASN A 92 -0.31 9.41 -2.40
C ASN A 92 -1.11 9.74 -3.68
N PHE A 93 -0.79 9.10 -4.80
CA PHE A 93 -1.54 9.28 -6.04
C PHE A 93 -3.00 8.85 -5.88
N ILE A 94 -3.26 7.67 -5.32
CA ILE A 94 -4.61 7.17 -5.08
C ILE A 94 -5.37 8.09 -4.12
N GLU A 95 -4.79 8.46 -2.99
CA GLU A 95 -5.43 9.33 -1.99
C GLU A 95 -5.78 10.71 -2.56
N ASN A 96 -4.85 11.33 -3.30
CA ASN A 96 -5.13 12.60 -3.98
C ASN A 96 -6.28 12.47 -4.98
N LYS A 97 -6.35 11.36 -5.75
CA LYS A 97 -7.45 11.14 -6.69
C LYS A 97 -8.78 10.84 -6.00
N VAL A 98 -8.78 10.13 -4.88
CA VAL A 98 -9.98 9.99 -4.03
C VAL A 98 -10.47 11.37 -3.58
N ALA A 99 -9.56 12.20 -3.06
CA ALA A 99 -9.90 13.54 -2.57
C ALA A 99 -10.42 14.45 -3.69
N GLU A 100 -9.77 14.47 -4.85
CA GLU A 100 -10.23 15.19 -6.05
C GLU A 100 -11.66 14.76 -6.44
N GLN A 101 -11.93 13.45 -6.45
CA GLN A 101 -13.26 12.92 -6.77
C GLN A 101 -14.32 13.33 -5.74
N GLN A 102 -14.00 13.27 -4.44
CA GLN A 102 -14.91 13.71 -3.38
C GLN A 102 -15.24 15.20 -3.51
N MET A 103 -14.24 16.04 -3.81
CA MET A 103 -14.46 17.47 -4.06
C MET A 103 -15.33 17.70 -5.31
N ALA A 104 -15.06 17.00 -6.40
CA ALA A 104 -15.86 17.08 -7.62
C ALA A 104 -17.32 16.69 -7.38
N GLN A 105 -17.57 15.64 -6.59
CA GLN A 105 -18.92 15.23 -6.19
C GLN A 105 -19.62 16.27 -5.31
N ALA A 106 -18.91 16.85 -4.34
CA ALA A 106 -19.48 17.89 -3.50
C ALA A 106 -19.89 19.14 -4.32
N LEU A 107 -19.13 19.45 -5.39
CA LEU A 107 -19.47 20.49 -6.35
C LEU A 107 -20.64 20.08 -7.26
N ALA A 108 -20.65 18.84 -7.75
CA ALA A 108 -21.72 18.27 -8.57
C ALA A 108 -23.07 18.23 -7.82
N ALA A 109 -23.07 17.85 -6.53
CA ALA A 109 -24.26 17.87 -5.69
C ALA A 109 -24.84 19.29 -5.54
N ARG A 110 -24.02 20.33 -5.74
CA ARG A 110 -24.47 21.74 -5.78
C ARG A 110 -24.84 22.22 -7.18
N ASN A 111 -24.55 21.46 -8.25
CA ASN A 111 -24.75 21.87 -9.63
C ASN A 111 -25.07 20.67 -10.55
N ALA A 112 -26.31 20.59 -11.05
CA ALA A 112 -26.88 19.43 -11.77
C ALA A 112 -26.24 19.05 -13.13
N ASN A 113 -25.07 19.60 -13.48
CA ASN A 113 -24.42 19.44 -14.79
C ASN A 113 -23.08 18.70 -14.76
N PHE A 114 -22.80 17.90 -13.72
CA PHE A 114 -21.56 17.13 -13.62
C PHE A 114 -21.71 15.71 -14.14
N PRO A 115 -20.71 15.13 -14.83
CA PRO A 115 -20.79 13.77 -15.35
C PRO A 115 -20.90 12.72 -14.23
N GLU A 116 -21.83 11.79 -14.41
CA GLU A 116 -22.17 10.70 -13.46
C GLU A 116 -20.99 9.77 -13.15
N VAL A 117 -20.01 9.69 -14.06
CA VAL A 117 -18.78 8.86 -13.95
C VAL A 117 -17.96 9.17 -12.70
N TYR A 118 -18.06 10.38 -12.16
CA TYR A 118 -17.30 10.80 -10.98
C TYR A 118 -17.93 10.38 -9.65
N MET A 119 -19.19 9.93 -9.60
CA MET A 119 -19.93 9.66 -8.35
C MET A 119 -19.68 8.29 -7.72
N GLU A 120 -19.30 7.28 -8.51
CA GLU A 120 -19.36 5.88 -8.05
C GLU A 120 -18.11 5.41 -7.27
N ALA A 121 -16.98 6.11 -7.42
CA ALA A 121 -15.69 5.64 -6.90
C ALA A 121 -15.49 5.88 -5.39
N THR A 122 -16.01 6.98 -4.83
CA THR A 122 -15.76 7.37 -3.43
C THR A 122 -16.90 6.99 -2.49
N GLY A 123 -18.16 7.11 -2.93
CA GLY A 123 -19.33 6.62 -2.19
C GLY A 123 -19.26 5.11 -2.00
N GLY A 124 -18.86 4.39 -3.06
CA GLY A 124 -18.67 2.94 -2.98
C GLY A 124 -17.54 2.50 -2.05
N HIS A 125 -16.48 3.30 -1.87
CA HIS A 125 -15.35 2.94 -1.01
C HIS A 125 -15.72 2.99 0.46
N SER A 126 -16.26 4.12 0.93
CA SER A 126 -16.63 4.29 2.35
C SER A 126 -17.66 3.25 2.76
N ASP A 127 -18.69 3.05 1.94
CA ASP A 127 -19.73 2.04 2.17
C ASP A 127 -19.16 0.61 2.20
N CYS A 128 -18.16 0.31 1.36
CA CYS A 128 -17.48 -0.98 1.38
C CYS A 128 -16.72 -1.19 2.68
N ILE A 129 -15.98 -0.18 3.14
CA ILE A 129 -15.24 -0.23 4.41
C ILE A 129 -16.20 -0.36 5.60
N GLU A 130 -17.32 0.35 5.59
CA GLU A 130 -18.35 0.25 6.63
C GLU A 130 -18.95 -1.15 6.67
N LYS A 131 -19.34 -1.72 5.53
CA LYS A 131 -19.81 -3.12 5.45
C LYS A 131 -18.78 -4.13 5.95
N CYS A 132 -17.48 -3.88 5.70
CA CYS A 132 -16.43 -4.70 6.28
C CYS A 132 -16.32 -4.54 7.80
N ASN A 133 -16.57 -3.35 8.34
CA ASN A 133 -16.61 -3.15 9.77
C ASN A 133 -17.80 -3.89 10.37
N ASP A 134 -19.01 -3.72 9.83
CA ASP A 134 -20.23 -4.33 10.36
C ASP A 134 -20.17 -5.85 10.30
N LYS A 135 -19.72 -6.40 9.18
CA LYS A 135 -19.66 -7.85 8.98
C LYS A 135 -18.57 -8.53 9.81
N TYR A 136 -17.48 -7.81 10.09
CA TYR A 136 -16.31 -8.35 10.77
C TYR A 136 -16.02 -7.65 12.11
N THR A 137 -17.09 -7.33 12.83
CA THR A 137 -17.05 -6.91 14.24
C THR A 137 -18.04 -7.77 15.02
N ASP A 138 -17.65 -8.26 16.19
CA ASP A 138 -18.54 -9.03 17.07
C ASP A 138 -19.47 -8.12 17.88
N GLU A 139 -20.35 -8.74 18.69
CA GLU A 139 -21.33 -8.02 19.53
C GLU A 139 -20.66 -7.13 20.60
N ASP A 140 -19.42 -7.44 20.98
CA ASP A 140 -18.63 -6.69 21.96
C ASP A 140 -17.81 -5.55 21.31
N GLY A 141 -17.88 -5.41 19.98
CA GLY A 141 -17.14 -4.40 19.23
C GLY A 141 -15.71 -4.81 18.84
N ASN A 142 -15.30 -6.06 19.07
CA ASN A 142 -13.98 -6.54 18.71
C ASN A 142 -13.90 -6.93 17.23
N LYS A 143 -12.71 -6.78 16.64
CA LYS A 143 -12.42 -7.22 15.28
C LYS A 143 -12.44 -8.74 15.23
N ILE A 144 -13.13 -9.30 14.23
CA ILE A 144 -13.05 -10.73 13.93
C ILE A 144 -12.23 -10.98 12.67
N GLU A 145 -11.76 -12.23 12.52
CA GLU A 145 -10.92 -12.68 11.41
C GLU A 145 -11.58 -12.36 10.05
N GLY A 146 -10.76 -11.89 9.10
CA GLY A 146 -11.19 -11.56 7.74
C GLY A 146 -11.51 -10.09 7.50
N ARG A 147 -11.56 -9.24 8.55
CA ARG A 147 -11.75 -7.78 8.40
C ARG A 147 -10.67 -7.14 7.53
N GLY A 148 -9.41 -7.50 7.75
CA GLY A 148 -8.26 -6.99 6.98
C GLY A 148 -8.39 -7.29 5.49
N LYS A 149 -8.67 -8.56 5.16
CA LYS A 149 -8.92 -9.03 3.78
C LYS A 149 -10.10 -8.32 3.14
N CYS A 150 -11.21 -8.14 3.86
CA CYS A 150 -12.38 -7.43 3.36
C CYS A 150 -12.03 -5.99 2.98
N LYS A 151 -11.37 -5.26 3.89
CA LYS A 151 -10.93 -3.88 3.63
C LYS A 151 -9.95 -3.82 2.47
N PHE A 152 -9.06 -4.81 2.34
CA PHE A 152 -8.10 -4.86 1.25
C PHE A 152 -8.79 -4.98 -0.10
N ASN A 153 -9.80 -5.83 -0.22
CA ASN A 153 -10.61 -5.91 -1.43
C ASN A 153 -11.30 -4.57 -1.75
N CYS A 154 -11.85 -3.86 -0.76
CA CYS A 154 -12.40 -2.52 -0.98
C CYS A 154 -11.36 -1.54 -1.54
N TRP A 155 -10.13 -1.60 -1.04
CA TRP A 155 -9.04 -0.75 -1.52
C TRP A 155 -8.58 -1.12 -2.92
N VAL A 156 -8.47 -2.41 -3.23
CA VAL A 156 -8.16 -2.87 -4.59
C VAL A 156 -9.22 -2.37 -5.57
N ASP A 157 -10.49 -2.52 -5.24
CA ASP A 157 -11.61 -2.12 -6.10
C ASP A 157 -11.59 -0.60 -6.38
N THR A 158 -11.35 0.20 -5.35
CA THR A 158 -11.17 1.66 -5.48
C THR A 158 -9.92 2.01 -6.29
N GLY A 159 -8.81 1.33 -6.05
CA GLY A 159 -7.58 1.50 -6.81
C GLY A 159 -7.81 1.26 -8.31
N ILE A 160 -8.46 0.16 -8.68
CA ILE A 160 -8.80 -0.17 -10.08
C ILE A 160 -9.63 0.94 -10.73
N LYS A 161 -10.67 1.43 -10.06
CA LYS A 161 -11.54 2.50 -10.58
C LYS A 161 -10.74 3.79 -10.81
N ILE A 162 -9.93 4.19 -9.83
CA ILE A 162 -9.11 5.40 -9.93
C ILE A 162 -8.10 5.31 -11.05
N LEU A 163 -7.39 4.19 -11.17
CA LEU A 163 -6.40 3.99 -12.23
C LEU A 163 -7.06 4.08 -13.61
N THR A 164 -8.22 3.45 -13.78
CA THR A 164 -8.99 3.50 -15.03
C THR A 164 -9.41 4.92 -15.38
N VAL A 165 -9.96 5.67 -14.42
CA VAL A 165 -10.39 7.05 -14.63
C VAL A 165 -9.20 7.96 -14.93
N ALA A 166 -8.12 7.86 -14.15
CA ALA A 166 -6.93 8.69 -14.33
C ALA A 166 -6.28 8.44 -15.70
N ALA A 167 -6.18 7.18 -16.13
CA ALA A 167 -5.67 6.84 -17.46
C ALA A 167 -6.55 7.39 -18.58
N THR A 168 -7.88 7.31 -18.42
CA THR A 168 -8.85 7.84 -19.40
C THR A 168 -8.74 9.37 -19.54
N ILE A 169 -8.65 10.09 -18.41
CA ILE A 169 -8.46 11.55 -18.43
C ILE A 169 -7.13 11.92 -19.06
N ALA A 170 -6.04 11.23 -18.69
CA ALA A 170 -4.72 11.48 -19.26
C ALA A 170 -4.69 11.25 -20.78
N ALA A 171 -5.46 10.29 -21.29
CA ALA A 171 -5.61 10.04 -22.73
C ALA A 171 -6.45 11.13 -23.43
N ALA A 172 -7.49 11.65 -22.78
CA ALA A 172 -8.35 12.71 -23.33
C ALA A 172 -7.67 14.09 -23.41
N LEU A 173 -6.61 14.31 -22.63
CA LEU A 173 -5.85 15.57 -22.60
C LEU A 173 -4.67 15.60 -23.59
N LYS A 174 -4.39 14.50 -24.30
CA LYS A 174 -3.36 14.41 -25.35
C LYS A 174 -3.94 14.77 -26.71
#